data_AF-A0A963HK71-F1
#
_entry.id   AF-A0A963HK71-F1
#
_cell.length_a   1.000
_cell.length_b   1.000
_cell.length_c   1.000
_cell.angle_alpha   90.00
_cell.angle_beta   90.00
_cell.angle_gamma   90.00
#
_symmetry.space_group_name_H-M   'P 1'
#
loop_
_entity.id
_entity.type
_entity.pdbx_description
1 polymer ?
#
loop_
_entity_poly.entity_id
_entity_poly.type
_entity_poly.pdbx_seq_one_letter_code
_entity_poly.pdbx_strand_id
1 'polypeptide(L)'
;TPMRPPRDLVAVEAIVPAAAVASAEGVVLPDDWDADNVDWSVGSAASQCIGDDWLARGTSLLLRVPSVVVPVGWNYLLNPAHPDARRVATRRIEYRPDARLW
;
A
#
# COMPACT_ATOMS: atom_id res chain seq x y z
N THR A 1 -19.77 20.19 1.78
CA THR A 1 -20.60 19.09 2.33
C THR A 1 -19.65 18.10 2.97
N PRO A 2 -19.79 17.69 4.24
CA PRO A 2 -18.84 16.74 4.81
C PRO A 2 -18.95 15.44 4.02
N MET A 3 -17.80 14.94 3.57
CA MET A 3 -17.68 13.76 2.74
C MET A 3 -18.06 12.55 3.59
N ARG A 4 -19.25 11.97 3.36
CA ARG A 4 -19.57 10.67 3.96
C ARG A 4 -18.65 9.60 3.35
N PRO A 5 -18.20 8.61 4.14
CA PRO A 5 -17.48 7.47 3.58
C PRO A 5 -18.33 6.79 2.50
N PRO A 6 -17.69 6.21 1.46
CA PRO A 6 -18.38 5.33 0.53
C PRO A 6 -19.17 4.26 1.29
N ARG A 7 -20.42 4.02 0.89
CA ARG A 7 -21.33 3.10 1.59
C ARG A 7 -20.86 1.64 1.54
N ASP A 8 -19.98 1.34 0.61
CA ASP A 8 -19.41 0.05 0.29
C ASP A 8 -17.97 -0.11 0.81
N LEU A 9 -17.49 0.82 1.64
CA LEU A 9 -16.19 0.68 2.28
C LEU A 9 -16.18 -0.57 3.17
N VAL A 10 -15.20 -1.44 2.93
CA VAL A 10 -14.98 -2.68 3.68
C VAL A 10 -13.55 -2.72 4.19
N ALA A 11 -13.35 -3.35 5.34
CA ALA A 11 -12.02 -3.78 5.73
C ALA A 11 -11.79 -5.22 5.25
N VAL A 12 -10.60 -5.44 4.69
CA VAL A 12 -10.13 -6.74 4.24
C VAL A 12 -8.85 -7.04 4.99
N GLU A 13 -8.82 -8.17 5.68
CA GLU A 13 -7.59 -8.71 6.21
C GLU A 13 -6.90 -9.54 5.11
N ALA A 14 -5.64 -9.20 4.82
CA ALA A 14 -4.77 -9.96 3.94
C ALA A 14 -3.79 -10.79 4.77
N ILE A 15 -3.86 -12.11 4.62
CA ILE A 15 -2.99 -13.06 5.31
C ILE A 15 -1.92 -13.49 4.33
N VAL A 16 -0.66 -13.18 4.65
CA VAL A 16 0.50 -13.43 3.81
C VAL A 16 1.49 -14.38 4.51
N PRO A 17 2.31 -15.16 3.78
CA PRO A 17 3.35 -15.97 4.40
C PRO A 17 4.34 -15.10 5.20
N ALA A 18 4.68 -15.51 6.43
CA ALA A 18 5.64 -14.76 7.26
C ALA A 18 7.00 -14.57 6.57
N ALA A 19 7.44 -15.58 5.80
CA ALA A 19 8.65 -15.49 4.99
C ALA A 19 8.60 -14.35 3.97
N ALA A 20 7.43 -14.06 3.37
CA ALA A 20 7.27 -12.97 2.42
C ALA A 20 7.40 -11.59 3.08
N VAL A 21 6.96 -11.46 4.33
CA VAL A 21 7.15 -10.21 5.11
C VAL A 21 8.61 -10.04 5.48
N ALA A 22 9.28 -11.11 5.90
CA ALA A 22 10.71 -11.10 6.24
C ALA A 22 11.60 -10.82 5.02
N SER A 23 11.20 -11.29 3.84
CA SER A 23 11.91 -11.09 2.57
C SER A 23 11.34 -9.95 1.71
N ALA A 24 10.50 -9.09 2.28
CA ALA A 24 9.91 -7.98 1.52
C ALA A 24 11.01 -7.07 0.98
N GLU A 25 10.92 -6.71 -0.30
CA GLU A 25 11.87 -5.81 -0.93
C GLU A 25 11.78 -4.44 -0.26
N GLY A 26 12.92 -3.88 0.11
CA GLY A 26 13.00 -2.52 0.60
C GLY A 26 13.15 -1.55 -0.57
N VAL A 27 12.67 -0.33 -0.40
CA VAL A 27 12.85 0.74 -1.37
C VAL A 27 13.74 1.84 -0.79
N VAL A 28 14.63 2.39 -1.62
CA VAL A 28 15.28 3.67 -1.36
C VAL A 28 14.54 4.70 -2.20
N LEU A 29 13.89 5.65 -1.53
CA LEU A 29 13.18 6.74 -2.20
C LEU A 29 14.14 7.92 -2.38
N PRO A 30 13.95 8.74 -3.43
CA PRO A 30 14.67 10.01 -3.57
C PRO A 30 14.34 10.94 -2.41
N ASP A 31 15.14 11.99 -2.23
CA ASP A 31 15.06 12.86 -1.05
C ASP A 31 13.65 13.38 -0.78
N ASP A 32 13.12 14.34 -1.49
CA ASP A 32 11.79 14.92 -1.32
C ASP A 32 10.59 14.03 -1.75
N TRP A 33 10.67 12.70 -1.63
CA TRP A 33 9.61 11.79 -2.07
C TRP A 33 8.24 12.05 -1.41
N ASP A 34 8.26 12.63 -0.21
CA ASP A 34 7.11 12.99 0.61
C ASP A 34 6.74 14.48 0.55
N ALA A 35 7.47 15.30 -0.24
CA ALA A 35 7.19 16.72 -0.37
C ALA A 35 5.74 16.95 -0.81
N ASP A 36 5.11 17.94 -0.16
CA ASP A 36 3.66 18.16 -0.12
C ASP A 36 2.93 17.61 -1.35
N ASN A 37 2.24 16.50 -1.15
CA ASN A 37 1.39 15.85 -2.14
C ASN A 37 0.08 16.67 -2.29
N VAL A 38 0.23 17.98 -2.59
CA VAL A 38 -0.85 18.99 -2.63
C VAL A 38 -1.80 18.74 -3.79
N ASP A 39 -1.34 18.00 -4.80
CA ASP A 39 -2.16 17.58 -5.92
C ASP A 39 -1.97 16.07 -6.18
N TRP A 40 -2.88 15.28 -5.62
CA TRP A 40 -2.94 13.83 -5.82
C TRP A 40 -3.18 13.41 -7.28
N SER A 41 -3.62 14.34 -8.15
CA SER A 41 -3.73 14.11 -9.60
C SER A 41 -2.38 14.20 -10.30
N VAL A 42 -1.39 14.82 -9.65
CA VAL A 42 0.01 14.91 -10.03
C VAL A 42 0.81 14.05 -9.06
N GLY A 43 0.47 12.76 -8.98
CA GLY A 43 1.20 11.83 -8.11
C GLY A 43 2.71 12.00 -8.30
N SER A 44 3.46 11.98 -7.20
CA SER A 44 4.93 12.12 -7.24
C SER A 44 5.50 11.11 -8.22
N ALA A 45 5.88 11.58 -9.41
CA ALA A 45 6.24 10.76 -10.56
C ALA A 45 7.33 9.74 -10.20
N ALA A 46 8.24 10.11 -9.29
CA ALA A 46 9.29 9.22 -8.83
C ALA A 46 8.75 7.99 -8.07
N SER A 47 7.82 8.18 -7.13
CA SER A 47 7.23 7.06 -6.37
C SER A 47 6.44 6.10 -7.27
N GLN A 48 5.74 6.64 -8.27
CA GLN A 48 5.01 5.86 -9.27
C GLN A 48 5.97 5.06 -10.14
N CYS A 49 7.00 5.69 -10.72
CA CYS A 49 8.01 5.00 -11.53
C CYS A 49 8.70 3.87 -10.76
N ILE A 50 9.04 4.09 -9.47
CA ILE A 50 9.65 3.05 -8.64
C ILE A 50 8.70 1.86 -8.42
N GLY A 51 7.42 2.15 -8.16
CA GLY A 51 6.38 1.13 -8.02
C GLY A 51 6.14 0.35 -9.32
N ASP A 52 6.07 1.04 -10.45
CA ASP A 52 5.89 0.45 -11.79
C ASP A 52 7.07 -0.45 -12.15
N ASP A 53 8.30 0.02 -11.95
CA ASP A 53 9.50 -0.76 -12.20
C ASP A 53 9.55 -2.01 -11.30
N TRP A 54 9.22 -1.88 -10.01
CA TRP A 54 9.12 -3.03 -9.11
C TRP A 54 8.05 -4.04 -9.57
N LEU A 55 6.86 -3.54 -9.93
CA LEU A 55 5.76 -4.38 -10.39
C LEU A 55 6.14 -5.15 -11.67
N ALA A 56 6.80 -4.47 -12.62
CA ALA A 56 7.27 -5.03 -13.89
C ALA A 56 8.39 -6.07 -13.70
N ARG A 57 9.32 -5.85 -12.77
CA ARG A 57 10.37 -6.84 -12.44
C ARG A 57 9.79 -8.13 -11.86
N GLY A 58 8.75 -8.02 -11.04
CA GLY A 58 8.07 -9.18 -10.46
C GLY A 58 8.97 -10.09 -9.61
N THR A 59 10.04 -9.53 -9.02
CA THR A 59 11.09 -10.28 -8.29
C THR A 59 10.72 -10.62 -6.85
N SER A 60 9.75 -9.91 -6.28
CA SER A 60 9.30 -10.09 -4.90
C SER A 60 7.77 -9.99 -4.80
N LEU A 61 7.18 -10.70 -3.83
CA LEU A 61 5.74 -10.65 -3.57
C LEU A 61 5.32 -9.31 -2.95
N LEU A 62 6.18 -8.77 -2.08
CA LEU A 62 5.90 -7.58 -1.28
C LEU A 62 7.02 -6.54 -1.46
N LEU A 63 6.62 -5.28 -1.65
CA LEU A 63 7.49 -4.11 -1.49
C LEU A 63 7.11 -3.39 -0.20
N ARG A 64 8.06 -3.21 0.71
CA ARG A 64 7.87 -2.40 1.92
C ARG A 64 8.25 -0.95 1.62
N VAL A 65 7.28 -0.04 1.77
CA VAL A 65 7.45 1.40 1.51
C VAL A 65 7.14 2.21 2.78
N PRO A 66 7.82 3.34 3.02
CA PRO A 66 7.50 4.21 4.15
C PRO A 66 6.08 4.80 4.01
N SER A 67 5.43 5.06 5.14
CA SER A 67 4.16 5.78 5.16
C SER A 67 4.42 7.29 5.16
N VAL A 68 3.85 8.00 4.19
CA VAL A 68 3.93 9.48 4.12
C VAL A 68 3.19 10.15 5.29
N VAL A 69 2.17 9.49 5.83
CA VAL A 69 1.32 10.03 6.91
C VAL A 69 1.88 9.71 8.29
N VAL A 70 2.47 8.52 8.46
CA VAL A 70 2.98 8.03 9.74
C VAL A 70 4.50 7.87 9.60
N PRO A 71 5.33 8.82 10.11
CA PRO A 71 6.77 8.85 9.83
C PRO A 71 7.55 7.59 10.23
N VAL A 72 7.04 6.83 11.21
CA VAL A 72 7.64 5.57 11.69
C VAL A 72 6.95 4.32 11.15
N GLY A 73 5.91 4.50 10.32
CA GLY A 73 5.06 3.45 9.79
C GLY A 73 5.48 3.01 8.39
N TRP A 74 5.08 1.78 8.04
CA TRP A 74 5.32 1.19 6.73
C TRP A 74 4.01 0.74 6.11
N ASN A 75 3.92 0.88 4.79
CA ASN A 75 2.92 0.21 3.97
C ASN A 75 3.59 -0.93 3.20
N TYR A 76 2.77 -1.87 2.74
CA TYR A 76 3.21 -2.95 1.87
C TYR A 76 2.42 -2.91 0.57
N LEU A 77 3.12 -2.90 -0.56
CA LEU A 77 2.51 -3.17 -1.86
C LEU A 77 2.57 -4.67 -2.11
N LEU A 78 1.47 -5.24 -2.60
CA LEU A 78 1.34 -6.64 -2.99
C LEU A 78 1.40 -6.74 -4.50
N ASN A 79 2.28 -7.58 -5.05
CA ASN A 79 2.31 -7.88 -6.48
C ASN A 79 1.40 -9.07 -6.79
N PRO A 80 0.20 -8.87 -7.38
CA PRO A 80 -0.72 -9.97 -7.68
C PRO A 80 -0.24 -10.89 -8.82
N ALA A 81 0.70 -10.43 -9.66
CA ALA A 81 1.28 -11.21 -10.75
C ALA A 81 2.44 -12.11 -10.28
N HIS A 82 2.97 -11.89 -9.07
CA HIS A 82 4.02 -12.74 -8.51
C HIS A 82 3.51 -14.16 -8.24
N PRO A 83 4.27 -15.23 -8.55
CA PRO A 83 3.78 -16.61 -8.38
C PRO A 83 3.27 -16.93 -6.97
N ASP A 84 3.90 -16.39 -5.93
CA ASP A 84 3.48 -16.59 -4.54
C ASP A 84 2.21 -15.82 -4.13
N ALA A 85 1.65 -14.96 -4.99
CA ALA A 85 0.37 -14.31 -4.72
C ALA A 85 -0.77 -15.32 -4.49
N ARG A 86 -0.67 -16.52 -5.07
CA ARG A 86 -1.58 -17.65 -4.82
C ARG A 86 -1.60 -18.13 -3.36
N ARG A 87 -0.61 -17.73 -2.56
CA ARG A 87 -0.47 -18.09 -1.14
C ARG A 87 -1.10 -17.03 -0.22
N VAL A 88 -1.57 -15.92 -0.78
CA VAL A 88 -2.27 -14.86 -0.06
C VAL A 88 -3.72 -15.27 0.11
N ALA A 89 -4.21 -15.21 1.34
CA ALA A 89 -5.63 -15.37 1.64
C ALA A 89 -6.21 -14.01 2.04
N THR A 90 -7.45 -13.75 1.66
CA THR A 90 -8.17 -12.55 2.08
C THR A 90 -9.47 -12.94 2.77
N ARG A 91 -9.86 -12.15 3.78
CA ARG A 91 -11.21 -12.23 4.33
C ARG A 91 -11.73 -10.84 4.65
N ARG A 92 -13.02 -10.64 4.39
CA ARG A 92 -13.72 -9.43 4.84
C ARG A 92 -13.87 -9.48 6.35
N ILE A 93 -13.58 -8.37 7.02
CA ILE A 93 -13.84 -8.20 8.44
C ILE A 93 -14.89 -7.11 8.63
N GLU A 94 -15.62 -7.17 9.76
CA GLU A 94 -16.59 -6.13 10.09
C GLU A 94 -15.86 -4.81 10.35
N TYR A 95 -16.26 -3.76 9.61
CA TYR A 95 -15.73 -2.42 9.77
C TYR A 95 -16.89 -1.44 9.83
N ARG A 96 -16.95 -0.68 10.92
CA ARG A 96 -17.94 0.37 11.14
C ARG A 96 -17.17 1.68 11.37
N PRO A 97 -16.93 2.48 10.33
CA PRO A 97 -16.31 3.78 10.50
C PRO A 97 -17.09 4.61 11.53
N ASP A 98 -16.40 5.24 12.47
CA ASP A 98 -17.05 6.19 13.39
C ASP A 98 -17.59 7.36 12.57
N ALA A 99 -18.88 7.62 12.67
CA ALA A 99 -19.56 8.67 11.92
C ALA A 99 -19.05 10.09 12.23
N ARG A 100 -18.29 10.27 13.33
CA ARG A 100 -17.70 11.55 13.75
C ARG A 100 -16.30 11.81 13.17
N LEU A 101 -15.66 10.81 12.58
CA LEU A 101 -14.35 10.97 11.92
C LEU A 101 -14.48 11.53 10.49
N TRP A 102 -15.63 12.13 10.16
CA TRP A 102 -16.01 12.64 8.83
C TRP A 102 -16.75 13.97 8.94
#